data_AF-A0A819GQB5-F1
#
_entry.id   AF-A0A819GQB5-F1
#
_cell.length_a   1.000
_cell.length_b   1.000
_cell.length_c   1.000
_cell.angle_alpha   90.00
_cell.angle_beta   90.00
_cell.angle_gamma   90.00
#
_symmetry.space_group_name_H-M   'P 1'
#
loop_
_entity.id
_entity.type
_entity.pdbx_description
1 polymer ?
#
loop_
_entity_poly.entity_id
_entity_poly.type
_entity_poly.pdbx_seq_one_letter_code
_entity_poly.pdbx_strand_id
1 'polypeptide(L)'
;FESTLFEFEHSDPTDFTRGISGLHNLGNICYMNSALQVLSNCVPLTSYFLDCIPFIETNTNRRINGDISNIKSNGRLVTAYFIFIQSMWLKSAHGRQCHIINPTSIAAEIRSINRSFRSYTQ
;
A
#
# COMPACT_ATOMS: atom_id res chain seq x y z
N PHE A 1 -42.57 -4.90 16.73
CA PHE A 1 -41.24 -5.51 16.85
C PHE A 1 -40.60 -5.45 15.48
N GLU A 2 -40.06 -4.27 15.21
CA GLU A 2 -39.34 -3.84 14.03
C GLU A 2 -37.88 -3.67 14.47
N SER A 3 -36.94 -3.76 13.52
CA SER A 3 -35.46 -3.64 13.70
C SER A 3 -34.69 -4.95 13.85
N THR A 4 -34.46 -5.64 12.72
CA THR A 4 -33.10 -6.11 12.33
C THR A 4 -32.99 -6.39 10.83
N LEU A 5 -33.69 -5.62 9.99
CA LEU A 5 -33.27 -5.43 8.59
C LEU A 5 -32.19 -4.34 8.61
N PHE A 6 -31.01 -4.69 9.12
CA PHE A 6 -29.83 -3.85 8.93
C PHE A 6 -29.40 -4.08 7.49
N GLU A 7 -29.74 -3.11 6.65
CA GLU A 7 -29.33 -2.86 5.28
C GLU A 7 -28.20 -3.75 4.75
N PHE A 8 -28.57 -4.79 4.02
CA PHE A 8 -27.73 -5.35 2.97
C PHE A 8 -27.92 -4.49 1.71
N GLU A 9 -27.61 -3.20 1.80
CA GLU A 9 -27.65 -2.31 0.64
C GLU A 9 -26.36 -2.48 -0.16
N HIS A 10 -26.48 -3.12 -1.33
CA HIS A 10 -25.61 -3.00 -2.50
C HIS A 10 -24.09 -2.93 -2.25
N SER A 11 -23.51 -3.88 -1.51
CA SER A 11 -22.07 -4.12 -1.65
C SER A 11 -21.80 -4.67 -3.05
N ASP A 12 -21.22 -3.84 -3.93
CA ASP A 12 -20.65 -4.29 -5.20
C ASP A 12 -19.82 -5.57 -4.91
N PRO A 13 -20.03 -6.70 -5.61
CA PRO A 13 -19.33 -7.96 -5.30
C PRO A 13 -17.79 -7.84 -5.31
N THR A 14 -17.26 -6.73 -5.82
CA THR A 14 -15.84 -6.34 -5.73
C THR A 14 -15.41 -5.85 -4.33
N ASP A 15 -16.31 -5.53 -3.40
CA ASP A 15 -15.94 -5.08 -2.05
C ASP A 15 -15.22 -6.16 -1.25
N PHE A 16 -15.61 -7.42 -1.45
CA PHE A 16 -14.94 -8.58 -0.86
C PHE A 16 -13.56 -8.87 -1.48
N THR A 17 -13.21 -8.20 -2.59
CA THR A 17 -11.92 -8.38 -3.27
C THR A 17 -10.93 -7.26 -3.01
N ARG A 18 -11.31 -6.22 -2.25
CA ARG A 18 -10.39 -5.12 -1.92
C ARG A 18 -9.25 -5.62 -1.05
N GLY A 19 -8.02 -5.18 -1.36
CA GLY A 19 -6.83 -5.66 -0.66
C GLY A 19 -6.37 -7.06 -1.06
N ILE A 20 -7.12 -7.76 -1.93
CA ILE A 20 -6.78 -9.09 -2.43
C ILE A 20 -6.22 -8.96 -3.85
N SER A 21 -4.93 -8.69 -3.94
CA SER A 21 -4.18 -8.62 -5.20
C SER A 21 -2.92 -9.46 -5.12
N GLY A 22 -2.53 -10.12 -6.21
CA GLY A 22 -1.22 -10.75 -6.33
C GLY A 22 -0.11 -9.71 -6.42
N LEU A 23 1.11 -10.08 -6.03
CA LEU A 23 2.30 -9.25 -6.23
C LEU A 23 3.25 -9.92 -7.21
N HIS A 24 3.69 -9.16 -8.22
CA HIS A 24 4.67 -9.68 -9.17
C HIS A 24 5.98 -10.03 -8.44
N ASN A 25 6.46 -11.26 -8.59
CA ASN A 25 7.73 -11.69 -8.00
C ASN A 25 8.88 -11.32 -8.94
N LEU A 26 9.52 -10.18 -8.71
CA LEU A 26 10.63 -9.64 -9.51
C LEU A 26 12.00 -10.19 -9.07
N GLY A 27 12.09 -11.51 -8.90
CA GLY A 27 13.31 -12.22 -8.50
C GLY A 27 13.69 -12.00 -7.03
N ASN A 28 13.62 -13.07 -6.22
CA ASN A 28 14.04 -13.11 -4.81
C ASN A 28 13.41 -12.05 -3.89
N ILE A 29 12.25 -11.51 -4.27
CA ILE A 29 11.45 -10.60 -3.43
C ILE A 29 10.22 -11.28 -2.81
N CYS A 30 10.08 -12.60 -2.92
CA CYS A 30 8.93 -13.32 -2.34
C CYS A 30 8.81 -13.12 -0.81
N TYR A 31 9.94 -13.00 -0.10
CA TYR A 31 9.96 -12.65 1.33
C TYR A 31 9.36 -11.26 1.59
N MET A 32 9.61 -10.31 0.68
CA MET A 32 9.10 -8.96 0.77
C MET A 32 7.62 -8.94 0.41
N ASN A 33 7.22 -9.69 -0.62
CA ASN A 33 5.83 -9.83 -1.03
C ASN A 33 4.98 -10.43 0.10
N SER A 34 5.44 -11.47 0.79
CA SER A 34 4.69 -12.05 1.91
C SER A 34 4.55 -11.06 3.07
N ALA A 35 5.61 -10.34 3.43
CA ALA A 35 5.54 -9.30 4.46
C ALA A 35 4.59 -8.15 4.07
N LEU A 36 4.66 -7.68 2.82
CA LEU A 36 3.78 -6.62 2.30
C LEU A 36 2.31 -7.04 2.32
N GLN A 37 2.01 -8.29 1.97
CA GLN A 37 0.66 -8.84 2.03
C GLN A 37 0.13 -8.90 3.47
N VAL A 38 0.95 -9.33 4.43
CA VAL A 38 0.56 -9.34 5.84
C VAL A 38 0.27 -7.92 6.32
N LEU A 39 1.17 -6.98 6.05
CA LEU A 39 1.02 -5.59 6.48
C LEU A 39 -0.18 -4.90 5.82
N SER A 40 -0.44 -5.16 4.53
CA SER A 40 -1.60 -4.58 3.83
C SER A 40 -2.94 -5.10 4.33
N ASN A 41 -2.94 -6.26 5.01
CA ASN A 41 -4.14 -6.85 5.61
C ASN A 41 -4.22 -6.60 7.13
N CYS A 42 -3.24 -5.92 7.72
CA CYS A 42 -3.36 -5.42 9.09
C CYS A 42 -4.34 -4.24 9.13
N VAL A 43 -5.62 -4.53 9.43
CA VAL A 43 -6.72 -3.56 9.50
C VAL A 43 -6.33 -2.21 10.11
N PRO A 44 -5.76 -2.11 11.33
CA PRO A 44 -5.44 -0.80 11.90
C PRO A 44 -4.40 -0.01 11.10
N LEU A 45 -3.44 -0.70 10.48
CA LEU A 45 -2.42 -0.06 9.66
C LEU A 45 -3.02 0.40 8.32
N THR A 46 -3.82 -0.44 7.69
CA THR A 46 -4.47 -0.13 6.42
C THR A 46 -5.45 1.04 6.57
N SER A 47 -6.31 1.02 7.59
CA SER A 47 -7.22 2.13 7.89
C SER A 47 -6.45 3.44 8.10
N TYR A 48 -5.34 3.42 8.85
CA TYR A 48 -4.52 4.63 9.03
C TYR A 48 -4.07 5.23 7.68
N PHE A 49 -3.58 4.41 6.75
CA PHE A 49 -3.13 4.89 5.44
C PHE A 49 -4.28 5.30 4.51
N LEU A 50 -5.47 4.71 4.63
CA LEU A 50 -6.64 5.05 3.81
C LEU A 50 -7.39 6.29 4.33
N ASP A 51 -7.51 6.44 5.65
CA ASP A 51 -8.27 7.53 6.27
C ASP A 51 -7.46 8.83 6.34
N CYS A 52 -6.14 8.73 6.44
CA CYS A 52 -5.24 9.88 6.59
C CYS A 52 -4.58 10.33 5.27
N ILE A 53 -5.22 10.10 4.12
CA ILE A 53 -4.71 10.47 2.78
C ILE A 53 -4.19 11.92 2.72
N PRO A 54 -4.98 12.97 3.07
CA PRO A 54 -4.53 14.35 2.91
C PRO A 54 -3.36 14.71 3.83
N PHE A 55 -3.30 14.09 5.01
CA PHE A 55 -2.21 14.27 5.96
C PHE A 55 -0.91 13.65 5.45
N ILE A 56 -0.98 12.42 4.92
CA ILE A 56 0.18 11.72 4.37
C ILE A 56 0.67 12.42 3.11
N GLU A 57 -0.22 12.84 2.21
CA GLU A 57 0.13 13.59 1.01
C GLU A 57 0.74 14.94 1.35
N THR A 58 0.19 15.70 2.31
CA THR A 58 0.74 17.01 2.69
C THR A 58 2.13 16.87 3.34
N ASN A 59 2.31 15.91 4.25
CA ASN A 59 3.61 15.68 4.88
C ASN A 59 4.65 15.11 3.90
N THR A 60 4.21 14.32 2.92
CA THR A 60 5.06 13.81 1.85
C THR A 60 5.42 14.92 0.86
N ASN A 61 4.45 15.68 0.36
CA ASN A 61 4.65 16.75 -0.61
C ASN A 61 5.42 17.93 -0.03
N ARG A 62 5.22 18.31 1.24
CA ARG A 62 6.09 19.29 1.92
C ARG A 62 7.53 18.82 2.04
N ARG A 63 7.76 17.51 2.13
CA ARG A 63 9.11 16.93 2.18
C ARG A 63 9.73 16.82 0.79
N ILE A 64 8.94 16.57 -0.26
CA ILE A 64 9.39 16.55 -1.67
C ILE A 64 9.67 17.95 -2.22
N ASN A 65 8.87 18.96 -1.83
CA ASN A 65 9.02 20.36 -2.26
C ASN A 65 9.94 21.18 -1.33
N GLY A 66 10.28 20.65 -0.15
CA GLY A 66 11.42 21.11 0.64
C GLY A 66 12.71 20.47 0.13
N ASP A 67 13.87 20.99 0.54
CA ASP A 67 15.19 20.51 0.13
C ASP A 67 15.27 18.96 0.12
N ILE A 68 15.25 18.38 -1.10
CA ILE A 68 15.20 16.93 -1.35
C ILE A 68 16.39 16.22 -0.68
N SER A 69 17.48 16.95 -0.43
CA SER A 69 18.67 16.44 0.26
C SER A 69 18.41 16.06 1.74
N ASN A 70 17.33 16.57 2.36
CA ASN A 70 17.01 16.38 3.78
C ASN A 70 15.82 15.44 4.02
N ILE A 71 15.28 14.80 2.99
CA ILE A 71 14.26 13.76 3.16
C ILE A 71 14.93 12.53 3.77
N LYS A 72 14.85 12.40 5.10
CA LYS A 72 15.20 11.15 5.79
C LYS A 72 14.51 9.98 5.08
N SER A 73 15.26 8.93 4.75
CA SER A 73 14.83 7.76 3.98
C SER A 73 13.48 7.18 4.42
N ASN A 74 13.13 7.28 5.70
CA ASN A 74 11.84 6.90 6.27
C ASN A 74 10.63 7.57 5.59
N GLY A 75 10.78 8.78 5.06
CA GLY A 75 9.70 9.48 4.34
C GLY A 75 9.36 8.88 3.00
N ARG A 76 10.40 8.52 2.24
CA ARG A 76 10.22 7.89 0.94
C ARG A 76 9.59 6.51 1.08
N LEU A 77 9.98 5.74 2.11
CA LEU A 77 9.35 4.47 2.43
C LEU A 77 7.86 4.62 2.78
N VAL A 78 7.51 5.57 3.65
CA VAL A 78 6.10 5.86 4.01
C VAL A 78 5.29 6.23 2.77
N THR A 79 5.87 7.04 1.88
CA THR A 79 5.24 7.43 0.61
C THR A 79 5.02 6.22 -0.31
N ALA A 80 6.05 5.39 -0.49
CA ALA A 80 5.97 4.22 -1.35
C ALA A 80 4.96 3.18 -0.79
N TYR A 81 4.90 3.02 0.53
CA TYR A 81 3.90 2.17 1.18
C TYR A 81 2.48 2.73 1.04
N PHE A 82 2.30 4.04 1.16
CA PHE A 82 1.01 4.69 0.95
C PHE A 82 0.47 4.45 -0.47
N ILE A 83 1.28 4.69 -1.49
CA ILE A 83 0.93 4.44 -2.90
C ILE A 83 0.61 2.95 -3.12
N PHE A 84 1.37 2.07 -2.47
CA PHE A 84 1.13 0.63 -2.51
C PHE A 84 -0.24 0.26 -1.91
N ILE A 85 -0.59 0.77 -0.73
CA ILE A 85 -1.88 0.53 -0.07
C ILE A 85 -3.04 1.06 -0.93
N GLN A 86 -2.90 2.26 -1.49
CA GLN A 86 -3.90 2.81 -2.40
C GLN A 86 -4.10 1.88 -3.62
N SER A 87 -3.01 1.37 -4.20
CA SER A 87 -3.10 0.46 -5.36
C SER A 87 -3.78 -0.87 -5.02
N MET A 88 -3.61 -1.37 -3.78
CA MET A 88 -4.21 -2.62 -3.30
C MET A 88 -5.70 -2.46 -2.96
N TRP A 89 -6.08 -1.35 -2.33
CA TRP A 89 -7.39 -1.19 -1.68
C TRP A 89 -8.35 -0.24 -2.40
N LEU A 90 -7.85 0.67 -3.23
CA LEU A 90 -8.68 1.61 -3.99
C LEU A 90 -8.88 1.11 -5.42
N LYS A 91 -10.09 1.35 -5.96
CA LYS A 91 -10.38 1.07 -7.37
C LYS A 91 -9.62 2.06 -8.25
N SER A 92 -9.13 1.58 -9.41
CA SER A 92 -8.61 2.48 -10.44
C SER A 92 -9.72 3.43 -10.91
N ALA A 93 -9.35 4.58 -11.50
CA ALA A 93 -10.30 5.55 -12.07
C ALA A 93 -11.31 4.92 -13.06
N HIS A 94 -10.98 3.77 -13.64
CA HIS A 94 -11.85 3.00 -14.53
C HIS A 94 -12.75 1.98 -13.80
N GLY A 95 -12.85 2.05 -12.47
CA GLY A 95 -13.65 1.15 -11.62
C GLY A 95 -13.11 -0.27 -11.46
N ARG A 96 -12.01 -0.62 -12.15
CA ARG A 96 -11.40 -1.96 -12.08
C ARG A 96 -10.33 -2.04 -11.00
N GLN A 97 -10.32 -3.16 -10.27
CA GLN A 97 -9.26 -3.50 -9.33
C GLN A 97 -8.10 -4.18 -10.07
N CYS A 98 -6.86 -3.78 -9.77
CA CYS A 98 -5.69 -4.51 -10.29
C CYS A 98 -5.55 -5.84 -9.54
N HIS A 99 -5.74 -6.95 -10.25
CA HIS A 99 -5.54 -8.29 -9.69
C HIS A 99 -4.07 -8.60 -9.40
N ILE A 100 -3.13 -7.91 -10.06
CA ILE A 100 -1.69 -8.07 -9.86
C ILE A 100 -1.05 -6.69 -9.77
N ILE A 101 -0.27 -6.45 -8.73
CA ILE A 101 0.43 -5.19 -8.46
C ILE A 101 1.94 -5.40 -8.55
N ASN A 102 2.63 -4.39 -9.06
CA ASN A 102 4.08 -4.37 -9.14
C ASN A 102 4.65 -3.60 -7.93
N PRO A 103 5.32 -4.26 -6.96
CA PRO A 103 5.84 -3.62 -5.76
C PRO A 103 7.22 -2.95 -5.94
N THR A 104 7.66 -2.65 -7.17
CA THR A 104 9.02 -2.13 -7.44
C THR A 104 9.35 -0.87 -6.65
N SER A 105 8.42 0.08 -6.54
CA SER A 105 8.65 1.37 -5.86
C SER A 105 8.98 1.17 -4.37
N ILE A 106 8.14 0.42 -3.64
CA ILE A 106 8.39 0.14 -2.23
C ILE A 106 9.62 -0.75 -2.02
N ALA A 107 9.83 -1.73 -2.91
CA ALA A 107 11.00 -2.59 -2.83
C ALA A 107 12.32 -1.80 -3.03
N ALA A 108 12.34 -0.80 -3.91
CA ALA A 108 13.48 0.08 -4.08
C ALA A 108 13.78 0.89 -2.80
N GLU A 109 12.74 1.41 -2.14
CA GLU A 109 12.93 2.19 -0.90
C GLU A 109 13.42 1.33 0.27
N ILE A 110 12.87 0.13 0.46
CA ILE A 110 13.32 -0.83 1.50
C ILE A 110 14.81 -1.17 1.29
N ARG A 111 15.21 -1.42 0.04
CA ARG A 111 16.62 -1.67 -0.34
C ARG A 111 17.53 -0.47 -0.14
N SER A 112 17.01 0.74 -0.35
CA SER A 112 17.78 1.96 -0.15
C SER A 112 18.17 2.12 1.33
N ILE A 113 17.26 1.74 2.24
CA ILE A 113 17.40 1.89 3.70
C ILE A 113 18.36 0.85 4.30
N ASN A 114 18.18 -0.44 4.01
CA ASN A 114 18.98 -1.49 4.63
C ASN A 114 19.70 -2.34 3.58
N ARG A 115 21.02 -2.42 3.70
CA ARG A 115 21.90 -3.16 2.80
C ARG A 115 21.57 -4.66 2.76
N SER A 116 21.04 -5.22 3.85
CA SER A 116 20.69 -6.64 3.95
C SER A 116 19.60 -7.07 2.96
N PHE A 117 18.80 -6.12 2.46
CA PHE A 117 17.74 -6.39 1.48
C PHE A 117 18.18 -6.15 0.02
N ARG A 118 19.40 -5.65 -0.20
CA ARG A 118 19.91 -5.30 -1.54
C ARG A 118 20.33 -6.51 -2.36
N SER A 119 20.70 -7.61 -1.71
CA SER A 119 21.06 -8.83 -2.40
C SER A 119 19.81 -9.55 -2.93
N TYR A 120 20.01 -10.29 -4.02
CA TYR A 120 19.02 -11.22 -4.56
C TYR A 120 19.21 -12.61 -3.92
N THR A 121 19.71 -12.70 -2.69
CA THR A 121 19.95 -13.98 -2.02
C THR A 121 18.88 -14.19 -0.97
N GLN A 122 18.27 -15.37 -0.95
CA GLN A 122 17.27 -15.77 0.03
C GLN A 122 17.93 -16.45 1.22
#